data_AF-A0A5C7VIN7-F1
#
_entry.id   AF-A0A5C7VIN7-F1
#
_cell.length_a   1.000
_cell.length_b   1.000
_cell.length_c   1.000
_cell.angle_alpha   90.00
_cell.angle_beta   90.00
_cell.angle_gamma   90.00
#
_symmetry.space_group_name_H-M   'P 1'
#
loop_
_entity.id
_entity.type
_entity.pdbx_description
1 polymer ?
#
loop_
_entity_poly.entity_id
_entity_poly.type
_entity_poly.pdbx_seq_one_letter_code
_entity_poly.pdbx_strand_id
1 'polypeptide(L)'
;MSQLQDLTALIRANTPLIVIETRDEERVVELFRQSLVQVWRALHRWTITEGLRRLDLDREDAAEGPPDASSVLRAIQEADQRGIYLLLDFHPYLGYASHQRLLRDIVQRRGCQPHVLVLVGAKVELPAELDALAVRFTPRLPDANALLKLVREEAVAYAREHGGRRVEADEAAVRQIVRHLQGLDLHDARRITRQLVHADGALTASDLPQLAKLKFELLNKSGHLHYEYDTARFAEVGGARRLKRWVE
;
A
#
# COMPACT_ATOMS: atom_id res chain seq x y z
N MET A 1 3.62 13.17 14.61
CA MET A 1 2.30 12.51 14.69
C MET A 1 2.37 11.22 13.90
N SER A 2 1.93 10.11 14.51
CA SER A 2 1.95 8.78 13.90
C SER A 2 0.82 8.67 12.86
N GLN A 3 1.06 8.04 11.72
CA GLN A 3 0.04 7.77 10.69
C GLN A 3 -1.22 7.10 11.27
N LEU A 4 -1.04 6.24 12.27
CA LEU A 4 -2.13 5.57 12.98
C LEU A 4 -3.01 6.56 13.76
N GLN A 5 -2.41 7.60 14.34
CA GLN A 5 -3.13 8.66 15.06
C GLN A 5 -3.97 9.49 14.09
N ASP A 6 -3.39 9.87 12.94
CA ASP A 6 -4.07 10.63 11.90
C ASP A 6 -5.30 9.85 11.38
N LEU A 7 -5.12 8.55 11.09
CA LEU A 7 -6.23 7.69 10.66
C LEU A 7 -7.30 7.54 11.75
N THR A 8 -6.87 7.30 12.99
CA THR A 8 -7.79 7.13 14.13
C THR A 8 -8.59 8.40 14.39
N ALA A 9 -8.00 9.58 14.19
CA ALA A 9 -8.70 10.86 14.28
C ALA A 9 -9.83 10.96 13.23
N LEU A 10 -9.57 10.56 11.98
CA LEU A 10 -10.60 10.53 10.92
C LEU A 10 -11.76 9.60 11.26
N ILE A 11 -11.46 8.39 11.77
CA ILE A 11 -12.49 7.41 12.16
C ILE A 11 -13.32 7.92 13.35
N ARG A 12 -12.66 8.52 14.35
CA ARG A 12 -13.34 9.11 15.53
C ARG A 12 -14.20 10.31 15.16
N ALA A 13 -13.78 11.10 14.17
CA ALA A 13 -14.57 12.19 13.62
C ALA A 13 -15.82 11.72 12.83
N ASN A 14 -16.04 10.41 12.67
CA ASN A 14 -17.09 9.85 11.80
C ASN A 14 -16.98 10.35 10.36
N THR A 15 -15.75 10.49 9.84
CA THR A 15 -15.52 10.82 8.44
C THR A 15 -16.20 9.75 7.58
N PRO A 16 -17.25 10.08 6.82
CA PRO A 16 -18.15 9.07 6.26
C PRO A 16 -17.53 8.33 5.07
N LEU A 17 -16.63 8.98 4.32
CA LEU A 17 -15.96 8.42 3.16
C LEU A 17 -14.47 8.78 3.19
N ILE A 18 -13.61 7.76 3.22
CA ILE A 18 -12.17 7.88 3.12
C ILE A 18 -11.72 7.20 1.83
N VAL A 19 -10.78 7.81 1.11
CA VAL A 19 -10.18 7.24 -0.10
C VAL A 19 -8.70 7.03 0.13
N ILE A 20 -8.21 5.82 -0.14
CA ILE A 20 -6.82 5.43 0.02
C ILE A 20 -6.31 4.88 -1.31
N GLU A 21 -5.46 5.64 -1.97
CA GLU A 21 -4.81 5.23 -3.21
C GLU A 21 -3.48 4.52 -2.90
N THR A 22 -3.44 3.22 -3.11
CA THR A 22 -2.27 2.37 -2.84
C THR A 22 -2.38 1.04 -3.56
N ARG A 23 -1.24 0.42 -3.89
CA ARG A 23 -1.17 -0.97 -4.38
C ARG A 23 -1.05 -1.99 -3.25
N ASP A 24 -0.83 -1.52 -2.04
CA ASP A 24 -0.57 -2.33 -0.86
C ASP A 24 -1.83 -2.40 0.02
N GLU A 25 -2.76 -3.26 -0.37
CA GLU A 25 -4.01 -3.49 0.34
C GLU A 25 -3.79 -4.13 1.71
N GLU A 26 -2.86 -5.08 1.80
CA GLU A 26 -2.50 -5.80 3.02
C GLU A 26 -2.09 -4.82 4.12
N ARG A 27 -1.23 -3.85 3.79
CA ARG A 27 -0.83 -2.79 4.73
C ARG A 27 -1.99 -1.91 5.16
N VAL A 28 -2.93 -1.61 4.28
CA VAL A 28 -4.12 -0.82 4.66
C VAL A 28 -4.96 -1.61 5.65
N VAL A 29 -5.27 -2.87 5.34
CA VAL A 29 -6.01 -3.76 6.24
C VAL A 29 -5.33 -3.82 7.60
N GLU A 30 -4.01 -4.03 7.64
CA GLU A 30 -3.24 -4.09 8.87
C GLU A 30 -3.25 -2.76 9.66
N LEU A 31 -3.13 -1.62 8.97
CA LEU A 31 -3.24 -0.30 9.60
C LEU A 31 -4.61 -0.10 10.27
N PHE A 32 -5.68 -0.56 9.64
CA PHE A 32 -7.02 -0.51 10.22
C PHE A 32 -7.21 -1.53 11.36
N ARG A 33 -6.63 -2.73 11.27
CA ARG A 33 -6.61 -3.69 12.39
C ARG A 33 -5.93 -3.09 13.61
N GLN A 34 -4.78 -2.43 13.43
CA GLN A 34 -4.08 -1.72 14.52
C GLN A 34 -4.92 -0.57 15.11
N SER A 35 -5.78 0.04 14.29
CA SER A 35 -6.69 1.09 14.76
C SER A 35 -7.81 0.55 15.66
N LEU A 36 -8.22 -0.73 15.54
CA LEU A 36 -9.30 -1.33 16.34
C LEU A 36 -9.12 -1.15 17.85
N VAL A 37 -7.87 -1.22 18.34
CA VAL A 37 -7.55 -1.02 19.76
C VAL A 37 -7.92 0.40 20.24
N GLN A 38 -7.97 1.36 19.30
CA GLN A 38 -8.25 2.77 19.57
C GLN A 38 -9.68 3.18 19.20
N VAL A 39 -10.40 2.35 18.44
CA VAL A 39 -11.78 2.62 17.97
C VAL A 39 -12.69 1.41 18.18
N TRP A 40 -13.72 1.60 19.01
CA TRP A 40 -14.76 0.61 19.30
C TRP A 40 -15.76 0.48 18.14
N ARG A 41 -15.31 -0.03 16.98
CA ARG A 41 -16.14 -0.27 15.80
C ARG A 41 -15.81 -1.63 15.20
N ALA A 42 -16.82 -2.28 14.63
CA ALA A 42 -16.59 -3.49 13.84
C ALA A 42 -15.87 -3.12 12.54
N LEU A 43 -14.76 -3.80 12.23
CA LEU A 43 -14.04 -3.65 10.97
C LEU A 43 -14.46 -4.75 10.02
N HIS A 44 -14.73 -4.39 8.78
CA HIS A 44 -15.03 -5.33 7.72
C HIS A 44 -14.14 -5.04 6.52
N ARG A 45 -13.81 -6.07 5.76
CA ARG A 45 -13.26 -5.94 4.41
C ARG A 45 -14.20 -6.56 3.40
N TRP A 46 -14.22 -6.00 2.22
CA TRP A 46 -14.95 -6.56 1.09
C TRP A 46 -14.04 -6.60 -0.14
N THR A 47 -14.10 -7.70 -0.86
CA THR A 47 -13.61 -7.85 -2.23
C THR A 47 -14.72 -8.48 -3.08
N ILE A 48 -14.66 -8.27 -4.40
CA ILE A 48 -15.61 -8.91 -5.32
C ILE A 48 -15.48 -10.45 -5.34
N THR A 49 -14.34 -11.00 -4.95
CA THR A 49 -14.09 -12.45 -4.99
C THR A 49 -14.47 -13.14 -3.69
N GLU A 50 -14.41 -12.45 -2.56
CA GLU A 50 -14.58 -13.07 -1.24
C GLU A 50 -15.80 -12.55 -0.47
N GLY A 51 -16.44 -11.48 -0.95
CA GLY A 51 -17.60 -10.87 -0.29
C GLY A 51 -17.23 -10.09 0.96
N LEU A 52 -18.24 -9.75 1.76
CA LEU A 52 -18.06 -8.96 2.98
C LEU A 52 -17.59 -9.87 4.11
N ARG A 53 -16.51 -9.53 4.79
CA ARG A 53 -15.97 -10.32 5.89
C ARG A 53 -15.64 -9.43 7.06
N ARG A 54 -15.99 -9.88 8.27
CA ARG A 54 -15.62 -9.21 9.51
C ARG A 54 -14.18 -9.54 9.88
N LEU A 55 -13.46 -8.50 10.30
CA LEU A 55 -12.09 -8.55 10.77
C LEU A 55 -12.03 -8.24 12.27
N ASP A 56 -11.35 -9.10 13.02
CA ASP A 56 -10.93 -8.83 14.40
C ASP A 56 -9.41 -8.58 14.45
N LEU A 57 -8.77 -8.59 15.62
CA LEU A 57 -7.33 -8.35 15.71
C LEU A 57 -6.52 -9.44 14.99
N ASP A 58 -6.80 -10.71 15.30
CA ASP A 58 -6.02 -11.85 14.81
C ASP A 58 -6.87 -12.85 14.00
N ARG A 59 -8.12 -12.49 13.70
CA ARG A 59 -9.08 -13.37 13.01
C ARG A 59 -9.81 -12.64 11.89
N GLU A 60 -10.26 -13.44 10.95
CA GLU A 60 -11.22 -13.07 9.94
C GLU A 60 -12.35 -14.12 9.89
N ASP A 61 -13.58 -13.63 9.83
CA ASP A 61 -14.76 -14.49 9.80
C ASP A 61 -15.10 -14.92 8.36
N ALA A 62 -16.08 -15.84 8.26
CA ALA A 62 -16.62 -16.26 6.97
C ALA A 62 -17.32 -15.09 6.26
N ALA A 63 -17.47 -15.22 4.94
CA ALA A 63 -18.16 -14.23 4.13
C ALA A 63 -19.64 -14.10 4.52
N GLU A 64 -20.09 -12.86 4.64
CA GLU A 64 -21.47 -12.44 4.88
C GLU A 64 -22.13 -12.09 3.54
N GLY A 65 -23.12 -12.88 3.15
CA GLY A 65 -23.89 -12.64 1.93
C GLY A 65 -23.12 -12.89 0.63
N PRO A 66 -23.73 -12.57 -0.53
CA PRO A 66 -23.12 -12.77 -1.83
C PRO A 66 -22.03 -11.73 -2.11
N PRO A 67 -20.99 -12.09 -2.89
CA PRO A 67 -19.90 -11.19 -3.22
C PRO A 67 -20.27 -10.29 -4.40
N ASP A 68 -21.23 -9.38 -4.18
CA ASP A 68 -21.63 -8.38 -5.17
C ASP A 68 -21.79 -6.98 -4.58
N ALA A 69 -21.61 -5.97 -5.44
CA ALA A 69 -21.57 -4.56 -5.03
C ALA A 69 -22.92 -4.05 -4.48
N SER A 70 -24.05 -4.58 -4.95
CA SER A 70 -25.37 -4.14 -4.49
C SER A 70 -25.65 -4.69 -3.09
N SER A 71 -25.35 -5.97 -2.88
CA SER A 71 -25.58 -6.66 -1.61
C SER A 71 -24.71 -6.09 -0.50
N VAL A 72 -23.43 -5.80 -0.76
CA VAL A 72 -22.56 -5.20 0.28
C VAL A 72 -23.05 -3.81 0.69
N LEU A 73 -23.44 -2.95 -0.26
CA LEU A 73 -23.93 -1.62 0.09
C LEU A 73 -25.25 -1.67 0.87
N ARG A 74 -26.15 -2.61 0.55
CA ARG A 74 -27.38 -2.83 1.33
C ARG A 74 -27.06 -3.35 2.73
N ALA A 75 -26.18 -4.35 2.84
CA ALA A 75 -25.74 -4.88 4.12
C ALA A 75 -25.12 -3.79 5.02
N ILE A 76 -24.33 -2.88 4.44
CA ILE A 76 -23.79 -1.72 5.16
C ILE A 76 -24.92 -0.78 5.61
N GLN A 77 -25.88 -0.48 4.74
CA GLN A 77 -26.99 0.42 5.08
C GLN A 77 -27.86 -0.16 6.22
N GLU A 78 -28.11 -1.45 6.19
CA GLU A 78 -28.97 -2.17 7.14
C GLU A 78 -28.26 -2.53 8.46
N ALA A 79 -26.94 -2.31 8.56
CA ALA A 79 -26.18 -2.68 9.74
C ALA A 79 -26.53 -1.81 10.97
N ASP A 80 -26.98 -2.48 12.04
CA ASP A 80 -27.38 -1.83 13.30
C ASP A 80 -26.21 -1.29 14.14
N GLN A 81 -24.99 -1.72 13.85
CA GLN A 81 -23.78 -1.29 14.57
C GLN A 81 -22.89 -0.42 13.70
N ARG A 82 -22.24 0.56 14.33
CA ARG A 82 -21.24 1.41 13.66
C ARG A 82 -20.06 0.56 13.20
N GLY A 83 -19.87 0.54 11.89
CA GLY A 83 -18.82 -0.23 11.23
C GLY A 83 -17.82 0.65 10.50
N ILE A 84 -16.63 0.09 10.29
CA ILE A 84 -15.64 0.54 9.30
C ILE A 84 -15.65 -0.51 8.20
N TYR A 85 -15.80 -0.08 6.95
CA TYR A 85 -15.88 -0.98 5.79
C TYR A 85 -14.78 -0.65 4.80
N LEU A 86 -13.80 -1.53 4.69
CA LEU A 86 -12.74 -1.47 3.69
C LEU A 86 -13.25 -2.11 2.40
N LEU A 87 -13.58 -1.29 1.41
CA LEU A 87 -14.05 -1.73 0.10
C LEU A 87 -12.86 -1.70 -0.87
N LEU A 88 -12.23 -2.87 -1.04
CA LEU A 88 -11.05 -3.02 -1.89
C LEU A 88 -11.49 -3.08 -3.35
N ASP A 89 -10.86 -2.25 -4.19
CA ASP A 89 -11.12 -2.10 -5.62
C ASP A 89 -12.61 -1.90 -5.97
N PHE A 90 -13.36 -1.20 -5.12
CA PHE A 90 -14.81 -1.01 -5.32
C PHE A 90 -15.16 0.08 -6.34
N HIS A 91 -14.24 1.00 -6.63
CA HIS A 91 -14.49 2.17 -7.48
C HIS A 91 -15.09 1.86 -8.87
N PRO A 92 -14.80 0.75 -9.59
CA PRO A 92 -15.39 0.48 -10.89
C PRO A 92 -16.91 0.28 -10.81
N TYR A 93 -17.44 -0.20 -9.68
CA TYR A 93 -18.87 -0.38 -9.47
C TYR A 93 -19.62 0.95 -9.30
N LEU A 94 -18.90 2.05 -9.07
CA LEU A 94 -19.50 3.39 -9.04
C LEU A 94 -19.84 3.93 -10.43
N GLY A 95 -19.69 3.14 -11.50
CA GLY A 95 -20.24 3.46 -12.81
C GLY A 95 -21.77 3.44 -12.88
N TYR A 96 -22.44 2.73 -11.96
CA TYR A 96 -23.91 2.63 -11.94
C TYR A 96 -24.54 3.68 -11.03
N ALA A 97 -25.54 4.40 -11.54
CA ALA A 97 -26.25 5.45 -10.80
C ALA A 97 -26.89 4.94 -9.49
N SER A 98 -27.34 3.69 -9.46
CA SER A 98 -27.88 3.04 -8.27
C SER A 98 -26.83 2.87 -7.17
N HIS A 99 -25.63 2.41 -7.50
CA HIS A 99 -24.52 2.27 -6.53
C HIS A 99 -24.03 3.63 -6.04
N GLN A 100 -23.90 4.61 -6.94
CA GLN A 100 -23.57 5.98 -6.54
C GLN A 100 -24.61 6.56 -5.57
N ARG A 101 -25.91 6.35 -5.85
CA ARG A 101 -26.99 6.84 -5.00
C ARG A 101 -26.97 6.15 -3.63
N LEU A 102 -26.84 4.84 -3.60
CA LEU A 102 -26.83 4.07 -2.37
C LEU A 102 -25.61 4.42 -1.49
N LEU A 103 -24.41 4.52 -2.08
CA LEU A 103 -23.22 4.96 -1.36
C LEU A 103 -23.42 6.38 -0.79
N ARG A 104 -23.99 7.30 -1.57
CA ARG A 104 -24.30 8.66 -1.10
C ARG A 104 -25.33 8.67 0.03
N ASP A 105 -26.35 7.82 -0.02
CA ASP A 105 -27.32 7.68 1.07
C ASP A 105 -26.65 7.18 2.35
N ILE A 106 -25.70 6.24 2.27
CA ILE A 106 -24.90 5.76 3.42
C ILE A 106 -23.99 6.88 3.95
N VAL A 107 -23.25 7.55 3.07
CA VAL A 107 -22.35 8.66 3.43
C VAL A 107 -23.11 9.82 4.09
N GLN A 108 -24.33 10.10 3.62
CA GLN A 108 -25.24 11.09 4.20
C GLN A 108 -26.05 10.56 5.40
N ARG A 109 -25.84 9.30 5.81
CA ARG A 109 -26.47 8.65 6.97
C ARG A 109 -28.00 8.59 6.88
N ARG A 110 -28.52 8.38 5.67
CA ARG A 110 -29.96 8.22 5.43
C ARG A 110 -30.39 6.80 5.77
N GLY A 111 -30.99 6.64 6.95
CA GLY A 111 -31.55 5.37 7.40
C GLY A 111 -30.51 4.31 7.77
N CYS A 112 -29.30 4.73 8.17
CA CYS A 112 -28.22 3.84 8.61
C CYS A 112 -27.41 4.46 9.75
N GLN A 113 -26.55 3.66 10.39
CA GLN A 113 -25.63 4.15 11.41
C GLN A 113 -24.53 5.03 10.79
N PRO A 114 -23.78 5.82 11.59
CA PRO A 114 -22.66 6.61 11.08
C PRO A 114 -21.43 5.72 10.78
N HIS A 115 -21.53 4.90 9.73
CA HIS A 115 -20.45 4.06 9.23
C HIS A 115 -19.31 4.89 8.64
N VAL A 116 -18.11 4.30 8.60
CA VAL A 116 -16.95 4.84 7.89
C VAL A 116 -16.68 3.93 6.70
N LEU A 117 -16.92 4.44 5.50
CA LEU A 117 -16.59 3.76 4.26
C LEU A 117 -15.17 4.12 3.85
N VAL A 118 -14.38 3.12 3.48
CA VAL A 118 -13.00 3.30 3.03
C VAL A 118 -12.85 2.64 1.68
N LEU A 119 -12.66 3.45 0.64
CA LEU A 119 -12.35 2.94 -0.69
C LEU A 119 -10.85 2.81 -0.83
N VAL A 120 -10.38 1.61 -1.16
CA VAL A 120 -8.95 1.32 -1.35
C VAL A 120 -8.75 0.82 -2.77
N GLY A 121 -7.71 1.28 -3.44
CA GLY A 121 -7.32 0.77 -4.75
C GLY A 121 -6.12 1.50 -5.31
N ALA A 122 -5.51 0.97 -6.37
CA ALA A 122 -4.29 1.56 -6.95
C ALA A 122 -4.52 2.96 -7.54
N LYS A 123 -5.74 3.22 -8.05
CA LYS A 123 -6.23 4.51 -8.53
C LYS A 123 -7.72 4.56 -8.27
N VAL A 124 -8.21 5.57 -7.56
CA VAL A 124 -9.62 5.67 -7.18
C VAL A 124 -10.23 6.93 -7.77
N GLU A 125 -10.95 6.74 -8.87
CA GLU A 125 -11.72 7.80 -9.53
C GLU A 125 -13.14 7.83 -8.96
N LEU A 126 -13.55 9.00 -8.47
CA LEU A 126 -14.88 9.21 -7.90
C LEU A 126 -15.72 10.17 -8.75
N PRO A 127 -17.04 9.93 -8.86
CA PRO A 127 -17.97 10.95 -9.32
C PRO A 127 -17.89 12.20 -8.45
N ALA A 128 -18.03 13.40 -9.06
CA ALA A 128 -17.82 14.68 -8.38
C ALA A 128 -18.64 14.85 -7.08
N GLU A 129 -19.87 14.33 -7.07
CA GLU A 129 -20.74 14.37 -5.88
C GLU A 129 -20.22 13.55 -4.70
N LEU A 130 -19.50 12.45 -4.96
CA LEU A 130 -18.89 11.62 -3.93
C LEU A 130 -17.50 12.15 -3.56
N ASP A 131 -16.73 12.66 -4.53
CA ASP A 131 -15.41 13.24 -4.28
C ASP A 131 -15.49 14.44 -3.33
N ALA A 132 -16.51 15.29 -3.47
CA ALA A 132 -16.77 16.40 -2.55
C ALA A 132 -17.07 15.98 -1.09
N LEU A 133 -17.44 14.72 -0.87
CA LEU A 133 -17.72 14.15 0.45
C LEU A 133 -16.57 13.29 0.98
N ALA A 134 -15.55 13.02 0.15
CA ALA A 134 -14.46 12.13 0.46
C ALA A 134 -13.28 12.86 1.10
N VAL A 135 -12.61 12.20 2.04
CA VAL A 135 -11.29 12.61 2.53
C VAL A 135 -10.25 11.66 1.97
N ARG A 136 -9.26 12.19 1.25
CA ARG A 136 -8.13 11.39 0.75
C ARG A 136 -7.10 11.21 1.86
N PHE A 137 -6.76 9.96 2.14
CA PHE A 137 -5.74 9.58 3.11
C PHE A 137 -4.62 8.84 2.39
N THR A 138 -3.42 9.40 2.41
CA THR A 138 -2.23 8.80 1.79
C THR A 138 -1.40 8.08 2.84
N PRO A 139 -1.25 6.75 2.76
CA PRO A 139 -0.37 6.02 3.65
C PRO A 139 1.06 6.49 3.51
N ARG A 140 1.81 6.58 4.62
CA ARG A 140 3.22 6.96 4.56
C ARG A 140 4.03 5.82 3.97
N LEU A 141 5.12 6.13 3.28
CA LEU A 141 6.07 5.11 2.84
C LEU A 141 6.68 4.35 4.04
N PRO A 142 7.09 3.08 3.87
CA PRO A 142 7.72 2.32 4.94
C PRO A 142 9.03 2.97 5.39
N ASP A 143 9.31 2.89 6.69
CA ASP A 143 10.59 3.34 7.24
C ASP A 143 11.69 2.29 7.06
N ALA A 144 12.91 2.64 7.47
CA ALA A 144 14.07 1.74 7.35
C ALA A 144 13.88 0.42 8.12
N ASN A 145 13.16 0.44 9.25
CA ASN A 145 12.94 -0.74 10.08
C ASN A 145 11.94 -1.68 9.43
N ALA A 146 10.85 -1.14 8.86
CA ALA A 146 9.87 -1.90 8.08
C ALA A 146 10.52 -2.52 6.84
N LEU A 147 11.35 -1.78 6.12
CA LEU A 147 12.10 -2.31 4.97
C LEU A 147 13.10 -3.40 5.37
N LEU A 148 13.81 -3.23 6.49
CA LEU A 148 14.72 -4.25 7.00
C LEU A 148 13.96 -5.53 7.41
N LYS A 149 12.80 -5.38 8.05
CA LYS A 149 11.92 -6.49 8.40
C LYS A 149 11.47 -7.24 7.15
N LEU A 150 11.03 -6.51 6.12
CA LEU A 150 10.65 -7.07 4.82
C LEU A 150 11.80 -7.87 4.20
N VAL A 151 13.03 -7.34 4.19
CA VAL A 151 14.18 -8.05 3.61
C VAL A 151 14.46 -9.36 4.34
N ARG A 152 14.31 -9.38 5.67
CA ARG A 152 14.46 -10.58 6.48
C ARG A 152 13.35 -11.60 6.21
N GLU A 153 12.11 -11.14 6.06
CA GLU A 153 10.96 -12.00 5.74
C GLU A 153 11.15 -12.69 4.40
N GLU A 154 11.58 -11.96 3.37
CA GLU A 154 11.87 -12.54 2.05
C GLU A 154 13.04 -13.54 2.09
N ALA A 155 14.10 -13.25 2.86
CA ALA A 155 15.20 -14.20 3.03
C ALA A 155 14.76 -15.50 3.74
N VAL A 156 13.85 -15.40 4.71
CA VAL A 156 13.25 -16.57 5.38
C VAL A 156 12.33 -17.34 4.44
N ALA A 157 11.52 -16.63 3.63
CA ALA A 157 10.64 -17.25 2.64
C ALA A 157 11.45 -18.04 1.60
N TYR A 158 12.53 -17.46 1.07
CA TYR A 158 13.45 -18.14 0.17
C TYR A 158 14.00 -19.44 0.77
N ALA A 159 14.46 -19.40 2.02
CA ALA A 159 15.01 -20.58 2.68
C ALA A 159 13.97 -21.70 2.84
N ARG A 160 12.69 -21.36 3.08
CA ARG A 160 11.60 -22.35 3.14
C ARG A 160 11.35 -23.00 1.78
N GLU A 161 11.42 -22.23 0.69
CA GLU A 161 11.21 -22.73 -0.67
C GLU A 161 12.41 -23.56 -1.18
N HIS A 162 13.62 -23.32 -0.68
CA HIS A 162 14.86 -23.96 -1.15
C HIS A 162 15.45 -24.96 -0.14
N GLY A 163 14.58 -25.76 0.49
CA GLY A 163 15.00 -26.89 1.33
C GLY A 163 15.82 -26.50 2.56
N GLY A 164 15.61 -25.30 3.11
CA GLY A 164 16.34 -24.77 4.26
C GLY A 164 17.64 -24.04 3.92
N ARG A 165 18.01 -23.91 2.63
CA ARG A 165 19.19 -23.14 2.21
C ARG A 165 19.01 -21.66 2.56
N ARG A 166 19.80 -21.19 3.51
CA ARG A 166 19.79 -19.79 3.94
C ARG A 166 20.38 -18.89 2.85
N VAL A 167 19.80 -17.70 2.72
CA VAL A 167 20.36 -16.62 1.91
C VAL A 167 21.69 -16.19 2.52
N GLU A 168 22.73 -16.10 1.69
CA GLU A 168 24.02 -15.54 2.10
C GLU A 168 23.91 -14.02 2.13
N ALA A 169 23.89 -13.41 3.31
CA ALA A 169 23.67 -11.98 3.44
C ALA A 169 24.79 -11.31 4.25
N ASP A 170 25.44 -10.31 3.67
CA ASP A 170 26.34 -9.40 4.39
C ASP A 170 25.53 -8.27 5.05
N GLU A 171 25.72 -8.04 6.34
CA GLU A 171 25.02 -7.00 7.09
C GLU A 171 25.29 -5.59 6.54
N ALA A 172 26.48 -5.33 6.00
CA ALA A 172 26.78 -4.06 5.35
C ALA A 172 26.01 -3.90 4.03
N ALA A 173 25.99 -4.95 3.19
CA ALA A 173 25.22 -5.00 1.96
C ALA A 173 23.71 -4.85 2.21
N VAL A 174 23.13 -5.57 3.17
CA VAL A 174 21.70 -5.46 3.54
C VAL A 174 21.35 -4.03 3.95
N ARG A 175 22.20 -3.37 4.75
CA ARG A 175 22.00 -1.96 5.11
C ARG A 175 22.06 -1.01 3.91
N GLN A 176 22.87 -1.31 2.89
CA GLN A 176 22.89 -0.55 1.65
C GLN A 176 21.64 -0.81 0.80
N ILE A 177 21.21 -2.07 0.69
CA ILE A 177 19.98 -2.46 -0.01
C ILE A 177 18.76 -1.75 0.61
N VAL A 178 18.59 -1.81 1.94
CA VAL A 178 17.50 -1.13 2.66
C VAL A 178 17.50 0.37 2.38
N ARG A 179 18.67 1.02 2.39
CA ARG A 179 18.80 2.44 2.03
C ARG A 179 18.35 2.71 0.59
N HIS A 180 18.69 1.85 -0.36
CA HIS A 180 18.25 2.03 -1.74
C HIS A 180 16.76 1.75 -1.93
N LEU A 181 16.16 0.86 -1.15
CA LEU A 181 14.71 0.61 -1.17
C LEU A 181 13.89 1.75 -0.57
N GLN A 182 14.50 2.66 0.20
CA GLN A 182 13.80 3.84 0.71
C GLN A 182 13.19 4.68 -0.42
N GLY A 183 11.97 5.16 -0.18
CA GLY A 183 11.19 5.89 -1.17
C GLY A 183 10.29 5.00 -2.04
N LEU A 184 10.33 3.68 -1.86
CA LEU A 184 9.40 2.74 -2.48
C LEU A 184 8.30 2.34 -1.50
N ASP A 185 7.12 2.02 -2.03
CA ASP A 185 6.11 1.31 -1.24
C ASP A 185 6.57 -0.11 -0.91
N LEU A 186 5.92 -0.77 0.07
CA LEU A 186 6.34 -2.12 0.49
C LEU A 186 6.16 -3.14 -0.63
N HIS A 187 5.15 -2.98 -1.49
CA HIS A 187 4.88 -3.89 -2.60
C HIS A 187 6.04 -3.90 -3.60
N ASP A 188 6.48 -2.72 -4.05
CA ASP A 188 7.61 -2.58 -4.97
C ASP A 188 8.93 -2.96 -4.29
N ALA A 189 9.13 -2.62 -3.01
CA ALA A 189 10.29 -3.05 -2.25
C ALA A 189 10.36 -4.58 -2.09
N ARG A 190 9.23 -5.25 -1.84
CA ARG A 190 9.10 -6.71 -1.77
C ARG A 190 9.49 -7.34 -3.09
N ARG A 191 8.93 -6.84 -4.19
CA ARG A 191 9.22 -7.33 -5.54
C ARG A 191 10.71 -7.23 -5.89
N ILE A 192 11.35 -6.08 -5.64
CA ILE A 192 12.79 -5.92 -5.90
C ILE A 192 13.58 -6.89 -5.02
N THR A 193 13.30 -6.93 -3.72
CA THR A 193 14.03 -7.79 -2.77
C THR A 193 13.96 -9.26 -3.19
N ARG A 194 12.75 -9.74 -3.54
CA ARG A 194 12.55 -11.10 -4.01
C ARG A 194 13.36 -11.37 -5.28
N GLN A 195 13.39 -10.42 -6.22
CA GLN A 195 14.18 -10.58 -7.45
C GLN A 195 15.69 -10.67 -7.18
N LEU A 196 16.21 -9.93 -6.21
CA LEU A 196 17.62 -10.01 -5.80
C LEU A 196 17.91 -11.38 -5.15
N VAL A 197 17.13 -11.75 -4.13
CA VAL A 197 17.31 -13.00 -3.39
C VAL A 197 17.23 -14.23 -4.30
N HIS A 198 16.33 -14.25 -5.28
CA HIS A 198 16.18 -15.39 -6.20
C HIS A 198 17.19 -15.38 -7.36
N ALA A 199 18.02 -14.33 -7.54
CA ALA A 199 19.01 -14.29 -8.61
C ALA A 199 20.13 -15.31 -8.36
N ASP A 200 20.66 -15.36 -7.13
CA ASP A 200 21.79 -16.22 -6.76
C ASP A 200 21.70 -16.79 -5.34
N GLY A 201 20.66 -16.42 -4.57
CA GLY A 201 20.53 -16.83 -3.17
C GLY A 201 21.41 -16.02 -2.22
N ALA A 202 21.90 -14.85 -2.64
CA ALA A 202 22.72 -13.97 -1.83
C ALA A 202 22.18 -12.53 -1.81
N LEU A 203 22.60 -11.77 -0.80
CA LEU A 203 22.38 -10.32 -0.68
C LEU A 203 23.72 -9.68 -0.37
N THR A 204 24.40 -9.22 -1.42
CA THR A 204 25.77 -8.70 -1.38
C THR A 204 25.88 -7.33 -2.07
N ALA A 205 27.06 -6.72 -2.03
CA ALA A 205 27.28 -5.43 -2.67
C ALA A 205 27.14 -5.47 -4.20
N SER A 206 27.29 -6.64 -4.84
CA SER A 206 27.10 -6.79 -6.30
C SER A 206 25.64 -6.66 -6.74
N ASP A 207 24.69 -6.69 -5.81
CA ASP A 207 23.26 -6.51 -6.10
C ASP A 207 22.86 -5.04 -6.26
N LEU A 208 23.68 -4.11 -5.76
CA LEU A 208 23.35 -2.68 -5.75
C LEU A 208 23.15 -2.10 -7.16
N PRO A 209 23.99 -2.41 -8.16
CA PRO A 209 23.75 -1.97 -9.53
C PRO A 209 22.41 -2.49 -10.08
N GLN A 210 22.07 -3.76 -9.85
CA GLN A 210 20.82 -4.33 -10.30
C GLN A 210 19.61 -3.71 -9.60
N LEU A 211 19.70 -3.52 -8.27
CA LEU A 211 18.68 -2.84 -7.48
C LEU A 211 18.42 -1.43 -8.02
N ALA A 212 19.47 -0.65 -8.26
CA ALA A 212 19.34 0.71 -8.79
C ALA A 212 18.62 0.74 -10.14
N LYS A 213 18.92 -0.21 -11.03
CA LYS A 213 18.20 -0.37 -12.31
C LYS A 213 16.73 -0.73 -12.10
N LEU A 214 16.41 -1.71 -11.26
CA LEU A 214 15.02 -2.11 -10.99
C LEU A 214 14.21 -0.96 -10.38
N LYS A 215 14.80 -0.23 -9.43
CA LYS A 215 14.20 0.96 -8.84
C LYS A 215 13.94 2.03 -9.89
N PHE A 216 14.91 2.26 -10.78
CA PHE A 216 14.75 3.21 -11.85
C PHE A 216 13.62 2.82 -12.81
N GLU A 217 13.60 1.58 -13.29
CA GLU A 217 12.55 1.08 -14.19
C GLU A 217 11.15 1.20 -13.59
N LEU A 218 11.04 0.99 -12.26
CA LEU A 218 9.81 1.20 -11.50
C LEU A 218 9.35 2.66 -11.50
N LEU A 219 10.26 3.59 -11.20
CA LEU A 219 9.96 5.02 -11.15
C LEU A 219 9.73 5.60 -12.56
N ASN A 220 10.32 4.99 -13.58
CA ASN A 220 10.23 5.43 -14.97
C ASN A 220 9.02 4.84 -15.73
N LYS A 221 8.02 4.27 -15.06
CA LYS A 221 6.81 3.75 -15.71
C LYS A 221 6.01 4.82 -16.48
N SER A 222 6.27 6.11 -16.25
CA SER A 222 5.73 7.25 -17.00
C SER A 222 6.59 7.71 -18.19
N GLY A 223 7.76 7.12 -18.41
CA GLY A 223 8.60 7.35 -19.61
C GLY A 223 9.39 8.66 -19.65
N HIS A 224 9.51 9.38 -18.53
CA HIS A 224 10.13 10.71 -18.48
C HIS A 224 11.55 10.74 -17.89
N LEU A 225 12.09 9.60 -17.48
CA LEU A 225 13.43 9.49 -16.90
C LEU A 225 14.33 8.71 -17.87
N HIS A 226 15.59 9.13 -17.99
CA HIS A 226 16.65 8.35 -18.65
C HIS A 226 17.64 7.84 -17.60
N TYR A 227 17.96 6.54 -17.62
CA TYR A 227 18.98 5.95 -16.76
C TYR A 227 20.24 5.72 -17.57
N GLU A 228 21.22 6.56 -17.33
CA GLU A 228 22.56 6.35 -17.86
C GLU A 228 23.37 5.58 -16.82
N TYR A 229 23.71 4.34 -17.14
CA TYR A 229 24.76 3.63 -16.44
C TYR A 229 26.10 4.27 -16.78
N ASP A 230 26.86 4.57 -15.75
CA ASP A 230 28.28 4.89 -15.83
C ASP A 230 28.55 6.25 -16.50
N THR A 231 28.64 7.28 -15.67
CA THR A 231 29.35 8.48 -16.09
C THR A 231 30.80 8.06 -16.29
N ALA A 232 31.23 8.09 -17.55
CA ALA A 232 32.63 8.28 -17.93
C ALA A 232 33.36 9.01 -16.79
N ARG A 233 34.42 8.40 -16.24
CA ARG A 233 35.17 8.97 -15.12
C ARG A 233 35.38 10.45 -15.42
N PHE A 234 35.20 11.36 -14.46
CA PHE A 234 35.32 12.82 -14.71
C PHE A 234 36.58 13.21 -15.50
N ALA A 235 37.63 12.37 -15.51
CA ALA A 235 38.80 12.44 -16.37
C ALA A 235 38.55 12.43 -17.89
N GLU A 236 37.47 11.83 -18.37
CA GLU A 236 37.14 11.60 -19.79
C GLU A 236 36.32 12.75 -20.41
N VAL A 237 35.80 13.68 -19.59
CA VAL A 237 35.15 14.90 -20.09
C VAL A 237 36.21 15.91 -20.52
N GLY A 238 36.56 15.88 -21.82
CA GLY A 238 37.37 16.91 -22.46
C GLY A 238 36.69 18.28 -22.43
N GLY A 239 37.42 19.33 -22.01
CA GLY A 239 36.99 20.72 -22.13
C GLY A 239 36.29 21.35 -20.91
N ALA A 240 35.87 20.59 -19.90
CA ALA A 240 35.09 21.12 -18.76
C ALA A 240 35.94 21.58 -17.55
N ARG A 241 37.10 22.23 -17.76
CA ARG A 241 38.00 22.65 -16.66
C ARG A 241 37.39 23.67 -15.68
N ARG A 242 36.46 24.51 -16.14
CA ARG A 242 35.80 25.52 -15.29
C ARG A 242 34.71 24.93 -14.40
N LEU A 243 34.01 23.88 -14.85
CA LEU A 243 32.97 23.22 -14.07
C LEU A 243 33.56 22.36 -12.94
N LYS A 244 34.72 21.72 -13.19
CA LYS A 244 35.43 20.90 -12.17
C LYS A 244 35.85 21.71 -10.93
N ARG A 245 36.16 22.99 -11.10
CA ARG A 245 36.58 23.89 -9.99
C ARG A 245 35.42 24.38 -9.12
N TRP A 246 34.18 24.21 -9.58
CA TRP A 246 33.00 24.66 -8.86
C TRP A 246 32.39 23.57 -7.96
N VAL A 247 32.80 22.31 -8.18
CA VAL A 247 32.29 21.13 -7.46
C VAL A 247 33.27 20.64 -6.38
N GLU A 248 34.51 21.14 -6.36
CA GLU A 248 35.37 21.10 -5.17
C GLU A 248 34.88 22.11 -4.11
#